data_AF-A0A917G1G6-F1
#
_entry.id   AF-A0A917G1G6-F1
#
_cell.length_a   1.000
_cell.length_b   1.000
_cell.length_c   1.000
_cell.angle_alpha   90.00
_cell.angle_beta   90.00
_cell.angle_gamma   90.00
#
_symmetry.space_group_name_H-M   'P 1'
#
loop_
_entity.id
_entity.type
_entity.pdbx_description
1 polymer ?
#
loop_
_entity_poly.entity_id
_entity_poly.type
_entity_poly.pdbx_seq_one_letter_code
_entity_poly.pdbx_strand_id
1 'polypeptide(L)'
;MARLQAQITFVMTSRYFLWLLLIVNALGTVYGYWWYGGQLAVTKPIFYIFVPDSPTASLFFCFVLVGWLLGKQWRLMEALALITLVKYGIWAVVMNFLLLNEVGLIGPDGWMLVVSHSAMAIQAVLYMVYYSFTYRHVIIAAIWTLHNDVIDYVFKQMPSYGPVNQYMTYIGYFTFWLSIGCIGIAIYCIKKRRLVAQKIPSH
;
A
#
# COMPACT_ATOMS: atom_id res chain seq x y z
N MET A 1 27.88 5.68 -11.90
CA MET A 1 26.61 5.07 -11.45
C MET A 1 26.71 4.36 -10.10
N ALA A 2 27.73 3.52 -9.85
CA ALA A 2 27.85 2.76 -8.59
C ALA A 2 27.89 3.62 -7.29
N ARG A 3 28.58 4.77 -7.33
CA ARG A 3 28.68 5.69 -6.17
C ARG A 3 27.33 6.29 -5.75
N LEU A 4 26.49 6.65 -6.72
CA LEU A 4 25.16 7.19 -6.47
C LEU A 4 24.23 6.13 -5.88
N GLN A 5 24.27 4.90 -6.39
CA GLN A 5 23.50 3.77 -5.86
C GLN A 5 23.87 3.47 -4.39
N ALA A 6 25.16 3.51 -4.06
CA ALA A 6 25.63 3.32 -2.69
C ALA A 6 25.13 4.43 -1.75
N GLN A 7 25.16 5.70 -2.18
CA GLN A 7 24.64 6.84 -1.41
C GLN A 7 23.13 6.74 -1.17
N ILE A 8 22.36 6.39 -2.20
CA ILE A 8 20.90 6.20 -2.09
C ILE A 8 20.59 5.05 -1.12
N THR A 9 21.29 3.92 -1.24
CA THR A 9 21.16 2.78 -0.34
C THR A 9 21.47 3.19 1.10
N PHE A 10 22.58 3.89 1.33
CA PHE A 10 22.98 4.37 2.65
C PHE A 10 21.90 5.23 3.31
N VAL A 11 21.34 6.19 2.58
CA VAL A 11 20.24 7.04 3.09
C VAL A 11 19.00 6.21 3.38
N MET A 12 18.57 5.34 2.47
CA MET A 12 17.36 4.51 2.65
C MET A 12 17.49 3.54 3.83
N THR A 13 18.68 3.04 4.12
CA THR A 13 18.91 2.12 5.26
C THR A 13 19.27 2.82 6.57
N SER A 14 19.47 4.14 6.56
CA SER A 14 19.81 4.91 7.77
C SER A 14 18.66 4.86 8.78
N ARG A 15 18.98 4.61 10.06
CA ARG A 15 17.98 4.60 11.14
C ARG A 15 17.19 5.89 11.23
N TYR A 16 17.83 7.05 11.01
CA TYR A 16 17.14 8.35 11.01
C TYR A 16 16.08 8.43 9.91
N PHE A 17 16.39 7.90 8.72
CA PHE A 17 15.45 7.89 7.61
C PHE A 17 14.31 6.89 7.82
N LEU A 18 14.61 5.71 8.39
CA LEU A 18 13.57 4.74 8.77
C LEU A 18 12.63 5.30 9.84
N TRP A 19 13.15 6.04 10.82
CA TRP A 19 12.32 6.76 11.81
C TRP A 19 11.46 7.83 11.16
N LEU A 20 12.03 8.65 10.27
CA LEU A 20 11.26 9.64 9.51
C LEU A 20 10.13 9.00 8.72
N LEU A 21 10.42 7.92 7.99
CA LEU A 21 9.42 7.16 7.24
C LEU A 21 8.32 6.59 8.14
N LEU A 22 8.69 6.09 9.32
CA LEU A 22 7.75 5.54 10.29
C LEU A 22 6.82 6.64 10.80
N ILE A 23 7.35 7.81 11.18
CA ILE A 23 6.55 8.93 11.67
C ILE A 23 5.58 9.41 10.59
N VAL A 24 6.06 9.64 9.37
CA VAL A 24 5.21 10.12 8.27
C VAL A 24 4.11 9.10 7.93
N ASN A 25 4.44 7.81 7.84
CA ASN A 25 3.44 6.77 7.57
C ASN A 25 2.48 6.58 8.74
N ALA A 26 2.93 6.69 9.99
CA ALA A 26 2.07 6.59 11.16
C ALA A 26 1.07 7.74 11.22
N LEU A 27 1.52 8.98 10.97
CA LEU A 27 0.63 10.14 10.88
C LEU A 27 -0.36 10.01 9.72
N GLY A 28 0.11 9.57 8.54
CA GLY A 28 -0.75 9.30 7.39
C GLY A 28 -1.78 8.19 7.67
N THR A 29 -1.39 7.14 8.38
CA THR A 29 -2.26 6.05 8.82
C THR A 29 -3.36 6.56 9.75
N VAL A 30 -2.99 7.33 10.78
CA VAL A 30 -3.96 7.89 11.75
C VAL A 30 -4.93 8.84 11.05
N TYR A 31 -4.41 9.75 10.22
CA TYR A 31 -5.23 10.66 9.43
C TYR A 31 -6.16 9.90 8.49
N GLY A 32 -5.66 8.85 7.84
CA GLY A 32 -6.45 7.99 6.97
C GLY A 32 -7.59 7.30 7.72
N TYR A 33 -7.35 6.70 8.89
CA TYR A 33 -8.45 6.13 9.68
C TYR A 33 -9.49 7.17 10.09
N TRP A 34 -9.07 8.39 10.45
CA TRP A 34 -9.97 9.49 10.72
C TRP A 34 -10.81 9.88 9.49
N TRP A 35 -10.20 9.93 8.31
CA TRP A 35 -10.87 10.20 7.03
C TRP A 35 -11.99 9.19 6.73
N TYR A 36 -11.76 7.92 7.04
CA TYR A 36 -12.76 6.85 6.86
C TYR A 36 -13.89 6.88 7.92
N GLY A 37 -13.82 7.74 8.93
CA GLY A 37 -14.78 7.78 10.04
C GLY A 37 -16.23 7.91 9.58
N GLY A 38 -16.50 8.75 8.57
CA GLY A 38 -17.84 8.91 8.01
C GLY A 38 -18.39 7.65 7.34
N GLN A 39 -17.54 6.90 6.62
CA GLN A 39 -17.91 5.64 5.99
C GLN A 39 -18.12 4.54 7.03
N LEU A 40 -17.20 4.44 8.01
CA LEU A 40 -17.28 3.44 9.08
C LEU A 40 -18.54 3.60 9.93
N ALA A 41 -19.05 4.82 10.12
CA ALA A 41 -20.28 5.08 10.86
C ALA A 41 -21.53 4.39 10.27
N VAL A 42 -21.51 4.07 8.98
CA VAL A 42 -22.63 3.40 8.27
C VAL A 42 -22.27 1.99 7.78
N THR A 43 -21.02 1.56 7.98
CA THR A 43 -20.54 0.22 7.63
C THR A 43 -20.87 -0.78 8.74
N LYS A 44 -21.18 -2.03 8.38
CA LYS A 44 -21.36 -3.10 9.38
C LYS A 44 -20.02 -3.46 10.02
N PRO A 45 -19.94 -3.67 11.36
CA PRO A 45 -18.68 -3.92 12.06
C PRO A 45 -17.80 -5.05 11.50
N ILE A 46 -18.42 -6.08 10.91
CA ILE A 46 -17.71 -7.19 10.26
C ILE A 46 -16.76 -6.75 9.13
N PHE A 47 -17.02 -5.60 8.50
CA PHE A 47 -16.20 -5.07 7.41
C PHE A 47 -15.14 -4.07 7.88
N TYR A 48 -15.12 -3.65 9.16
CA TYR A 48 -14.22 -2.59 9.63
C TYR A 48 -12.74 -2.86 9.40
N ILE A 49 -12.33 -4.12 9.37
CA ILE A 49 -10.93 -4.48 9.12
C ILE A 49 -10.53 -4.40 7.64
N PHE A 50 -11.50 -4.32 6.73
CA PHE A 50 -11.29 -4.29 5.28
C PHE A 50 -11.63 -2.95 4.64
N VAL A 51 -12.43 -2.11 5.29
CA VAL A 51 -12.87 -0.82 4.72
C VAL A 51 -11.76 0.24 4.68
N PRO A 52 -10.93 0.43 5.72
CA PRO A 52 -9.86 1.43 5.68
C PRO A 52 -8.68 0.93 4.85
N ASP A 53 -8.82 0.95 3.53
CA ASP A 53 -7.88 0.43 2.53
C ASP A 53 -6.42 0.92 2.71
N SER A 54 -6.11 2.11 2.20
CA SER A 54 -4.77 2.71 2.27
C SER A 54 -4.28 2.97 3.70
N PRO A 55 -5.13 3.30 4.71
CA PRO A 55 -4.71 3.35 6.11
C PRO A 55 -4.16 2.00 6.60
N THR A 56 -4.83 0.89 6.30
CA THR A 56 -4.39 -0.45 6.71
C THR A 56 -3.09 -0.84 6.00
N ALA A 57 -2.93 -0.46 4.73
CA ALA A 57 -1.69 -0.69 3.99
C ALA A 57 -0.49 0.06 4.58
N SER A 58 -0.67 1.34 4.93
CA SER A 58 0.36 2.14 5.59
C SER A 58 0.65 1.62 7.01
N LEU A 59 -0.35 1.11 7.72
CA LEU A 59 -0.17 0.44 9.02
C LEU A 59 0.71 -0.81 8.90
N PHE A 60 0.47 -1.67 7.90
CA PHE A 60 1.35 -2.82 7.65
C PHE A 60 2.79 -2.38 7.40
N PHE A 61 2.99 -1.31 6.63
CA PHE A 61 4.33 -0.77 6.41
C PHE A 61 4.96 -0.17 7.68
N CYS A 62 4.18 0.49 8.54
CA CYS A 62 4.65 0.91 9.86
C CYS A 62 5.17 -0.28 10.67
N PHE A 63 4.46 -1.42 10.67
CA PHE A 63 4.95 -2.63 11.31
C PHE A 63 6.24 -3.13 10.69
N VAL A 64 6.39 -3.08 9.37
CA VAL A 64 7.65 -3.45 8.71
C VAL A 64 8.81 -2.56 9.18
N LEU A 65 8.62 -1.23 9.20
CA LEU A 65 9.63 -0.28 9.66
C LEU A 65 10.01 -0.49 11.13
N VAL A 66 9.03 -0.71 12.01
CA VAL A 66 9.27 -1.08 13.42
C VAL A 66 10.07 -2.37 13.52
N GLY A 67 9.67 -3.39 12.76
CA GLY A 67 10.41 -4.66 12.67
C GLY A 67 11.88 -4.42 12.33
N TRP A 68 12.16 -3.66 11.27
CA TRP A 68 13.51 -3.33 10.83
C TRP A 68 14.31 -2.52 11.86
N LEU A 69 13.70 -1.53 12.51
CA LEU A 69 14.34 -0.74 13.56
C LEU A 69 14.74 -1.61 14.77
N LEU A 70 13.96 -2.65 15.05
CA LEU A 70 14.23 -3.68 16.07
C LEU A 70 15.16 -4.80 15.59
N GLY A 71 15.68 -4.74 14.36
CA GLY A 71 16.53 -5.79 13.77
C GLY A 71 15.78 -7.10 13.46
N LYS A 72 14.44 -7.05 13.37
CA LYS A 72 13.56 -8.17 13.06
C LYS A 72 12.98 -8.06 11.65
N GLN A 73 12.49 -9.18 11.12
CA GLN A 73 11.85 -9.27 9.81
C GLN A 73 10.46 -9.88 9.98
N TRP A 74 9.42 -9.05 9.91
CA TRP A 74 8.03 -9.49 10.05
C TRP A 74 7.46 -9.80 8.67
N ARG A 75 7.86 -10.97 8.17
CA ARG A 75 7.63 -11.46 6.80
C ARG A 75 6.18 -11.37 6.32
N LEU A 76 5.20 -11.59 7.18
CA LEU A 76 3.79 -11.43 6.80
C LEU A 76 3.45 -9.97 6.53
N MET A 77 3.86 -9.07 7.43
CA MET A 77 3.65 -7.62 7.29
C MET A 77 4.37 -7.08 6.05
N GLU A 78 5.55 -7.60 5.71
CA GLU A 78 6.27 -7.22 4.50
C GLU A 78 5.52 -7.59 3.22
N ALA A 79 4.93 -8.80 3.18
CA ALA A 79 4.15 -9.26 2.03
C ALA A 79 2.85 -8.44 1.89
N LEU A 80 2.15 -8.22 3.00
CA LEU A 80 0.96 -7.39 3.05
C LEU A 80 1.28 -5.96 2.60
N ALA A 81 2.27 -5.31 3.24
CA ALA A 81 2.68 -3.95 2.93
C ALA A 81 3.05 -3.77 1.45
N LEU A 82 3.88 -4.66 0.87
CA LEU A 82 4.24 -4.56 -0.55
C LEU A 82 3.00 -4.61 -1.45
N ILE A 83 2.13 -5.61 -1.26
CA ILE A 83 0.98 -5.82 -2.13
C ILE A 83 -0.02 -4.67 -1.98
N THR A 84 -0.35 -4.29 -0.75
CA THR A 84 -1.40 -3.30 -0.49
C THR A 84 -0.95 -1.86 -0.74
N LEU A 85 0.31 -1.49 -0.42
CA LEU A 85 0.81 -0.15 -0.73
C LEU A 85 0.84 0.12 -2.23
N VAL A 86 1.29 -0.84 -3.04
CA VAL A 86 1.28 -0.69 -4.50
C VAL A 86 -0.14 -0.63 -5.02
N LYS A 87 -1.02 -1.55 -4.58
CA LYS A 87 -2.43 -1.59 -4.98
C LYS A 87 -3.12 -0.26 -4.70
N TYR A 88 -3.23 0.13 -3.43
CA TYR A 88 -4.01 1.32 -3.07
C TYR A 88 -3.31 2.62 -3.47
N GLY A 89 -1.97 2.61 -3.52
CA GLY A 89 -1.18 3.72 -4.05
C GLY A 89 -1.54 4.04 -5.50
N ILE A 90 -1.52 3.03 -6.37
CA ILE A 90 -1.90 3.19 -7.78
C ILE A 90 -3.41 3.44 -7.91
N TRP A 91 -4.24 2.68 -7.20
CA TRP A 91 -5.70 2.78 -7.30
C TRP A 91 -6.19 4.19 -6.98
N ALA A 92 -5.75 4.79 -5.86
CA ALA A 92 -6.20 6.12 -5.47
C ALA A 92 -5.77 7.21 -6.47
N VAL A 93 -4.59 7.08 -7.08
CA VAL A 93 -4.12 7.98 -8.14
C VAL A 93 -5.03 7.86 -9.37
N VAL A 94 -5.32 6.63 -9.80
CA VAL A 94 -6.22 6.39 -10.94
C VAL A 94 -7.63 6.90 -10.66
N MET A 95 -8.18 6.67 -9.46
CA MET A 95 -9.52 7.14 -9.10
C MET A 95 -9.62 8.67 -9.07
N ASN A 96 -8.60 9.35 -8.55
CA ASN A 96 -8.59 10.82 -8.55
C ASN A 96 -8.43 11.38 -9.97
N PHE A 97 -7.63 10.77 -10.85
CA PHE A 97 -7.58 11.18 -12.25
C PHE A 97 -8.87 10.88 -13.02
N LEU A 98 -9.54 9.76 -12.71
CA LEU A 98 -10.85 9.46 -13.26
C LEU A 98 -11.88 10.50 -12.81
N LEU A 99 -11.90 10.86 -11.53
CA LEU A 99 -12.75 11.93 -11.01
C LEU A 99 -12.44 13.28 -11.66
N LEU A 100 -11.15 13.60 -11.88
CA LEU A 100 -10.73 14.80 -12.59
C LEU A 100 -11.26 14.84 -14.02
N ASN A 101 -11.25 13.70 -14.72
CA ASN A 101 -11.78 13.61 -16.08
C ASN A 101 -13.31 13.79 -16.13
N GLU A 102 -14.03 13.26 -15.13
CA GLU A 102 -15.49 13.32 -15.07
C GLU A 102 -16.02 14.70 -14.63
N VAL A 103 -15.37 15.32 -13.64
CA VAL A 103 -15.88 16.54 -12.96
C VAL A 103 -15.06 17.78 -13.33
N GLY A 104 -13.86 17.62 -13.88
CA GLY A 104 -12.95 18.72 -14.24
C GLY A 104 -12.12 19.29 -13.07
N LEU A 105 -12.40 18.89 -11.83
CA LEU A 105 -11.65 19.32 -10.64
C LEU A 105 -11.70 18.27 -9.51
N ILE A 106 -10.64 18.22 -8.69
CA ILE A 106 -10.53 17.28 -7.54
C ILE A 106 -10.18 17.96 -6.21
N GLY A 107 -10.03 19.29 -6.22
CA GLY A 107 -9.70 20.09 -5.04
C GLY A 107 -8.33 19.76 -4.40
N PRO A 108 -8.00 20.43 -3.29
CA PRO A 108 -6.75 20.19 -2.55
C PRO A 108 -6.64 18.75 -2.03
N ASP A 109 -7.74 18.19 -1.54
CA ASP A 109 -7.77 16.84 -0.99
C ASP A 109 -7.48 15.77 -2.04
N GLY A 110 -8.04 15.91 -3.25
CA GLY A 110 -7.75 15.00 -4.35
C GLY A 110 -6.28 15.03 -4.77
N TRP A 111 -5.67 16.22 -4.84
CA TRP A 111 -4.24 16.35 -5.12
C TRP A 111 -3.36 15.81 -3.98
N MET A 112 -3.76 16.04 -2.73
CA MET A 112 -3.10 15.43 -1.57
C MET A 112 -3.15 13.90 -1.67
N LEU A 113 -4.31 13.32 -2.03
CA LEU A 113 -4.44 11.87 -2.25
C LEU A 113 -3.53 11.39 -3.38
N VAL A 114 -3.50 12.07 -4.53
CA VAL A 114 -2.62 11.73 -5.65
C VAL A 114 -1.15 11.70 -5.22
N VAL A 115 -0.67 12.75 -4.54
CA VAL A 115 0.74 12.84 -4.13
C VAL A 115 1.08 11.81 -3.05
N SER A 116 0.28 11.72 -2.00
CA SER A 116 0.51 10.79 -0.88
C SER A 116 0.46 9.33 -1.32
N HIS A 117 -0.48 8.95 -2.17
CA HIS A 117 -0.64 7.57 -2.64
C HIS A 117 0.39 7.21 -3.71
N SER A 118 0.83 8.17 -4.54
CA SER A 118 2.01 7.98 -5.39
C SER A 118 3.25 7.68 -4.55
N ALA A 119 3.46 8.42 -3.46
CA ALA A 119 4.57 8.17 -2.54
C ALA A 119 4.46 6.78 -1.88
N MET A 120 3.27 6.31 -1.51
CA MET A 120 3.06 4.94 -1.00
C MET A 120 3.49 3.86 -2.00
N ALA A 121 3.05 3.97 -3.27
CA ALA A 121 3.43 3.01 -4.31
C ALA A 121 4.94 3.01 -4.57
N ILE A 122 5.55 4.20 -4.62
CA ILE A 122 7.00 4.36 -4.81
C ILE A 122 7.77 3.75 -3.63
N GLN A 123 7.35 4.03 -2.38
CA GLN A 123 7.98 3.49 -1.17
C GLN A 123 7.99 1.96 -1.18
N ALA A 124 6.85 1.33 -1.52
CA ALA A 124 6.74 -0.12 -1.57
C ALA A 124 7.74 -0.76 -2.55
N VAL A 125 7.93 -0.15 -3.72
CA VAL A 125 8.86 -0.61 -4.75
C VAL A 125 10.32 -0.34 -4.35
N LEU A 126 10.63 0.85 -3.83
CA LEU A 126 12.00 1.19 -3.39
C LEU A 126 12.53 0.22 -2.35
N TYR A 127 11.67 -0.21 -1.43
CA TYR A 127 12.04 -1.11 -0.34
C TYR A 127 11.90 -2.60 -0.68
N MET A 128 11.48 -2.96 -1.90
CA MET A 128 11.21 -4.35 -2.27
C MET A 128 12.42 -5.29 -2.15
N VAL A 129 13.65 -4.74 -2.21
CA VAL A 129 14.90 -5.51 -2.12
C VAL A 129 15.25 -5.93 -0.70
N TYR A 130 14.67 -5.26 0.31
CA TYR A 130 14.92 -5.53 1.73
C TYR A 130 13.89 -6.46 2.37
N TYR A 131 12.76 -6.67 1.72
CA TYR A 131 11.76 -7.63 2.19
C TYR A 131 12.29 -9.06 2.13
N SER A 132 11.90 -9.87 3.11
CA SER A 132 12.36 -11.23 3.33
C SER A 132 11.23 -12.28 3.28
N PHE A 133 9.99 -11.89 2.98
CA PHE A 133 8.83 -12.78 2.87
C PHE A 133 8.98 -13.96 1.89
N THR A 134 8.17 -15.01 2.05
CA THR A 134 8.17 -16.23 1.22
C THR A 134 6.83 -16.43 0.53
N TYR A 135 6.73 -17.43 -0.36
CA TYR A 135 5.47 -17.79 -1.04
C TYR A 135 4.29 -18.00 -0.07
N ARG A 136 4.52 -18.59 1.12
CA ARG A 136 3.47 -18.76 2.14
C ARG A 136 2.85 -17.42 2.57
N HIS A 137 3.69 -16.41 2.77
CA HIS A 137 3.25 -15.07 3.15
C HIS A 137 2.52 -14.37 2.01
N VAL A 138 2.99 -14.55 0.76
CA VAL A 138 2.32 -14.02 -0.43
C VAL A 138 0.95 -14.64 -0.61
N ILE A 139 0.78 -15.95 -0.36
CA ILE A 139 -0.53 -16.62 -0.44
C ILE A 139 -1.51 -15.99 0.57
N ILE A 140 -1.07 -15.79 1.82
CA ILE A 140 -1.92 -15.16 2.86
C ILE A 140 -2.29 -13.74 2.46
N ALA A 141 -1.31 -12.94 2.01
CA ALA A 141 -1.56 -11.58 1.55
C ALA A 141 -2.43 -11.52 0.28
N ALA A 142 -2.31 -12.50 -0.62
CA ALA A 142 -3.17 -12.62 -1.79
C ALA A 142 -4.63 -12.91 -1.40
N ILE A 143 -4.86 -13.85 -0.46
CA ILE A 143 -6.19 -14.13 0.07
C ILE A 143 -6.78 -12.87 0.70
N TRP A 144 -6.01 -12.16 1.53
CA TRP A 144 -6.42 -10.90 2.12
C TRP A 144 -6.85 -9.88 1.07
N THR A 145 -5.98 -9.61 0.10
CA THR A 145 -6.18 -8.55 -0.91
C THR A 145 -7.34 -8.86 -1.86
N LEU A 146 -7.48 -10.11 -2.30
CA LEU A 146 -8.58 -10.53 -3.17
C LEU A 146 -9.91 -10.62 -2.40
N HIS A 147 -9.88 -10.97 -1.11
CA HIS A 147 -11.08 -10.92 -0.28
C HIS A 147 -11.55 -9.48 -0.05
N ASN A 148 -10.62 -8.53 0.12
CA ASN A 148 -10.94 -7.11 0.15
C ASN A 148 -11.60 -6.65 -1.17
N ASP A 149 -11.15 -7.09 -2.36
CA ASP A 149 -11.84 -6.78 -3.62
C ASP A 149 -13.31 -7.27 -3.61
N VAL A 150 -13.57 -8.46 -3.04
CA VAL A 150 -14.94 -8.96 -2.91
C VAL A 150 -15.76 -8.06 -1.98
N ILE A 151 -15.19 -7.63 -0.85
CA ILE A 151 -15.86 -6.72 0.10
C ILE A 151 -16.19 -5.38 -0.56
N ASP A 152 -15.25 -4.81 -1.31
CA ASP A 152 -15.42 -3.50 -1.93
C ASP A 152 -16.51 -3.51 -3.00
N TYR A 153 -16.47 -4.49 -3.91
CA TYR A 153 -17.29 -4.47 -5.12
C TYR A 153 -18.54 -5.36 -5.05
N VAL A 154 -18.50 -6.48 -4.33
CA VAL A 154 -19.69 -7.35 -4.15
C VAL A 154 -20.53 -6.85 -2.96
N PHE A 155 -19.89 -6.50 -1.84
CA PHE A 155 -20.57 -5.96 -0.66
C PHE A 155 -20.67 -4.43 -0.63
N LYS A 156 -20.23 -3.76 -1.71
CA LYS A 156 -20.36 -2.32 -1.93
C LYS A 156 -19.75 -1.48 -0.80
N GLN A 157 -18.58 -1.90 -0.31
CA GLN A 157 -17.84 -1.19 0.73
C GLN A 157 -16.66 -0.35 0.19
N MET A 158 -16.52 -0.23 -1.14
CA MET A 158 -15.55 0.67 -1.76
C MET A 158 -15.72 2.12 -1.25
N PRO A 159 -14.64 2.90 -1.07
CA PRO A 159 -14.72 4.32 -0.78
C PRO A 159 -15.59 5.08 -1.80
N SER A 160 -16.47 5.97 -1.34
CA SER A 160 -17.40 6.66 -2.23
C SER A 160 -16.71 7.80 -2.99
N TYR A 161 -16.69 7.69 -4.33
CA TYR A 161 -16.20 8.73 -5.25
C TYR A 161 -17.35 9.41 -6.01
N GLY A 162 -18.55 9.45 -5.40
CA GLY A 162 -19.73 10.16 -5.92
C GLY A 162 -20.04 9.86 -7.40
N PRO A 163 -19.74 10.78 -8.34
CA PRO A 163 -19.99 10.59 -9.78
C PRO A 163 -19.34 9.34 -10.39
N VAL A 164 -18.17 8.94 -9.89
CA VAL A 164 -17.38 7.82 -10.45
C VAL A 164 -18.02 6.47 -10.13
N ASN A 165 -18.94 6.40 -9.18
CA ASN A 165 -19.64 5.16 -8.81
C ASN A 165 -20.44 4.55 -9.98
N GLN A 166 -20.75 5.32 -11.03
CA GLN A 166 -21.36 4.79 -12.26
C GLN A 166 -20.47 3.76 -12.98
N TYR A 167 -19.15 3.78 -12.74
CA TYR A 167 -18.19 2.86 -13.34
C TYR A 167 -17.80 1.70 -12.40
N MET A 168 -18.55 1.46 -11.32
CA MET A 168 -18.17 0.51 -10.26
C MET A 168 -17.80 -0.88 -10.80
N THR A 169 -18.49 -1.40 -11.82
CA THR A 169 -18.16 -2.69 -12.44
C THR A 169 -16.79 -2.67 -13.13
N TYR A 170 -16.48 -1.61 -13.87
CA TYR A 170 -15.20 -1.45 -14.56
C TYR A 170 -14.06 -1.20 -13.59
N ILE A 171 -14.32 -0.41 -12.53
CA ILE A 171 -13.36 -0.16 -11.45
C ILE A 171 -13.07 -1.46 -10.69
N GLY A 172 -14.10 -2.28 -10.41
CA GLY A 172 -13.92 -3.59 -9.79
C GLY A 172 -13.07 -4.53 -10.64
N TYR A 173 -13.32 -4.58 -11.96
CA TYR A 173 -12.53 -5.37 -12.88
C TYR A 173 -11.06 -4.89 -12.96
N PHE A 174 -10.85 -3.57 -13.04
CA PHE A 174 -9.53 -2.96 -12.97
C PHE A 174 -8.81 -3.31 -11.65
N THR A 175 -9.52 -3.21 -10.52
CA THR A 175 -8.96 -3.42 -9.19
C THR A 175 -8.56 -4.89 -8.99
N PHE A 176 -9.36 -5.83 -9.47
CA PHE A 176 -9.00 -7.25 -9.47
C PHE A 176 -7.69 -7.50 -10.22
N TRP A 177 -7.54 -6.99 -11.45
CA TRP A 177 -6.30 -7.17 -12.21
C TRP A 177 -5.11 -6.43 -11.60
N LEU A 178 -5.34 -5.28 -10.98
CA LEU A 178 -4.34 -4.58 -10.19
C LEU A 178 -3.86 -5.44 -9.01
N SER A 179 -4.78 -6.08 -8.28
CA SER A 179 -4.45 -7.04 -7.21
C SER A 179 -3.61 -8.20 -7.73
N ILE A 180 -3.97 -8.80 -8.86
CA ILE A 180 -3.19 -9.87 -9.51
C ILE A 180 -1.79 -9.37 -9.90
N GLY A 181 -1.68 -8.17 -10.46
CA GLY A 181 -0.40 -7.54 -10.78
C GLY A 181 0.49 -7.33 -9.54
N CYS A 182 -0.08 -6.85 -8.43
CA CYS A 182 0.63 -6.66 -7.17
C CYS A 182 1.13 -7.97 -6.57
N ILE A 183 0.33 -9.04 -6.64
CA ILE A 183 0.75 -10.40 -6.25
C ILE A 183 1.90 -10.88 -7.15
N GLY A 184 1.83 -10.60 -8.46
CA GLY A 184 2.90 -10.89 -9.41
C GLY A 184 4.22 -10.18 -9.05
N ILE A 185 4.17 -8.90 -8.65
CA ILE A 185 5.32 -8.14 -8.16
C ILE A 185 5.94 -8.81 -6.93
N ALA A 186 5.12 -9.27 -5.97
CA ALA A 186 5.60 -9.97 -4.78
C ALA A 186 6.29 -11.31 -5.14
N ILE A 187 5.73 -12.07 -6.06
CA ILE A 187 6.35 -13.32 -6.58
C ILE A 187 7.68 -13.02 -7.27
N TYR A 188 7.74 -11.97 -8.10
CA TYR A 188 8.97 -11.54 -8.76
C TYR A 188 10.05 -11.12 -7.74
N CYS A 189 9.67 -10.40 -6.69
CA CYS A 189 10.56 -10.04 -5.59
C CYS A 189 11.22 -11.28 -4.95
N ILE A 190 10.47 -12.35 -4.69
CA ILE A 190 11.02 -13.61 -4.15
C ILE A 190 12.07 -14.21 -5.10
N LYS A 191 11.76 -14.27 -6.40
CA LYS A 191 12.67 -14.83 -7.41
C LYS A 191 13.98 -14.03 -7.51
N LYS A 192 13.89 -12.70 -7.59
CA LYS A 192 15.06 -11.83 -7.69
C LYS A 192 15.94 -11.87 -6.43
N ARG A 193 15.34 -12.02 -5.25
CA ARG A 193 16.09 -12.10 -3.99
C ARG A 193 16.94 -13.35 -3.86
N ARG A 194 16.51 -14.48 -4.44
CA ARG A 194 17.36 -15.69 -4.52
C ARG A 194 18.69 -15.41 -5.24
N LEU A 195 18.77 -14.33 -6.03
CA LEU A 195 19.94 -13.93 -6.79
C LEU A 195 20.77 -12.83 -6.10
N VAL A 196 20.18 -11.93 -5.30
CA VAL A 196 20.84 -10.69 -4.80
C VAL A 196 20.38 -10.26 -3.39
N ALA A 197 20.28 -11.18 -2.42
CA ALA A 197 19.73 -10.84 -1.10
C ALA A 197 20.51 -9.73 -0.36
N GLN A 198 19.84 -8.63 0.00
CA GLN A 198 20.38 -7.55 0.84
C GLN A 198 19.61 -7.50 2.16
N LYS A 199 20.33 -7.47 3.28
CA LYS A 199 19.75 -7.19 4.61
C LYS A 199 19.94 -5.72 4.93
N ILE A 200 18.98 -5.11 5.63
CA ILE A 200 19.21 -3.81 6.25
C ILE A 200 20.31 -4.00 7.30
N PRO A 201 21.42 -3.23 7.24
CA PRO A 201 22.52 -3.37 8.18
C PRO A 201 22.07 -3.18 9.62
N SER A 202 22.39 -4.14 10.49
CA SER A 202 22.22 -4.00 11.94
C SER A 202 23.47 -3.34 12.52
N HIS A 203 23.45 -2.00 12.64
CA HIS A 203 24.42 -1.25 13.44
C HIS A 203 23.72 -0.65 14.65
#